data_AF-A0A3D5E6A7-F1
#
_entry.id   AF-A0A3D5E6A7-F1
#
_cell.length_a   1.000
_cell.length_b   1.000
_cell.length_c   1.000
_cell.angle_alpha   90.00
_cell.angle_beta   90.00
_cell.angle_gamma   90.00
#
_symmetry.space_group_name_H-M   'P 1'
#
loop_
_entity.id
_entity.type
_entity.pdbx_description
1 polymer ?
#
loop_
_entity_poly.entity_id
_entity_poly.type
_entity_poly.pdbx_seq_one_letter_code
_entity_poly.pdbx_strand_id
1 'polypeptide(L)'
;MYSKKSQEGVFIGLFALSTLIVISLVVGFASNRVTDLLSGQGQVTAGKQSYWLSFSGIEIAAINRFAGIAAGTNTYSLNNGLITVIGETSADPFNGANRTNVITSTGSIADGVRKIKYTLGSSTEYALFFDGGAGDFVDIGTINSKMEMEVDEGVITYVDGGTQADFSISFWIKPDYNNMNEDYGVIIAANNCTDAGDCNNERGIIIGLLKASGFLRIWHPSSNETDFATALSADSWHHVAYTRSAANPNLGVGTMYLNGALLGTDNPDNSWFRSAASGETWFLGTEIDAGNTKSENYAGCLDEVAIWRKALDLAEIQTLYIQGQSFDIATHMSTNLVAYWDFDNSGNDGSSNGFASTVSGAIYTGY
;
A
#
# COMPACT_ATOMS: atom_id res chain seq x y z
N MET A 1 -93.28 33.12 49.10
CA MET A 1 -92.51 33.42 47.87
C MET A 1 -90.99 33.48 48.09
N TYR A 2 -90.42 32.84 49.13
CA TYR A 2 -89.00 33.00 49.51
C TYR A 2 -88.10 31.75 49.36
N SER A 3 -88.63 30.60 48.90
CA SER A 3 -87.85 29.33 48.84
C SER A 3 -87.24 29.00 47.47
N LYS A 4 -87.67 29.64 46.37
CA LYS A 4 -87.13 29.36 45.02
C LYS A 4 -85.70 29.89 44.81
N LYS A 5 -85.36 31.06 45.38
CA LYS A 5 -84.01 31.66 45.26
C LYS A 5 -82.89 30.86 45.93
N SER A 6 -83.21 30.10 46.99
CA SER A 6 -82.23 29.26 47.70
C SER A 6 -81.87 28.00 46.91
N GLN A 7 -82.86 27.34 46.31
CA GLN A 7 -82.62 26.17 45.44
C GLN A 7 -81.86 26.55 44.16
N GLU A 8 -82.18 27.69 43.54
CA GLU A 8 -81.43 28.22 42.38
C GLU A 8 -79.95 28.48 42.73
N GLY A 9 -79.64 29.03 43.91
CA GLY A 9 -78.26 29.24 44.37
C GLY A 9 -77.46 27.94 44.58
N VAL A 10 -78.12 26.87 45.03
CA VAL A 10 -77.50 25.53 45.21
C VAL A 10 -77.16 24.89 43.85
N PHE A 11 -78.07 24.97 42.87
CA PHE A 11 -77.80 24.46 41.51
C PHE A 11 -76.69 25.26 40.81
N ILE A 12 -76.66 26.59 40.98
CA ILE A 12 -75.58 27.44 40.45
C ILE A 12 -74.23 27.09 41.11
N GLY A 13 -74.21 26.86 42.44
CA GLY A 13 -73.00 26.46 43.16
C GLY A 13 -72.49 25.07 42.76
N LEU A 14 -73.38 24.08 42.60
CA LEU A 14 -73.04 22.74 42.09
C LEU A 14 -72.52 22.80 40.66
N PHE A 15 -73.15 23.60 39.79
CA PHE A 15 -72.70 23.80 38.42
C PHE A 15 -71.32 24.47 38.37
N ALA A 16 -71.08 25.49 39.20
CA ALA A 16 -69.79 26.15 39.32
C ALA A 16 -68.69 25.20 39.81
N LEU A 17 -68.97 24.37 40.83
CA LEU A 17 -68.01 23.39 41.35
C LEU A 17 -67.70 22.30 40.31
N SER A 18 -68.72 21.79 39.62
CA SER A 18 -68.57 20.80 38.55
C SER A 18 -67.71 21.36 37.41
N THR A 19 -67.94 22.62 37.05
CA THR A 19 -67.15 23.32 36.02
C THR A 19 -65.70 23.50 36.47
N LEU A 20 -65.45 23.84 37.73
CA LEU A 20 -64.09 23.98 38.28
C LEU A 20 -63.32 22.66 38.27
N ILE A 21 -63.98 21.55 38.62
CA ILE A 21 -63.39 20.21 38.61
C ILE A 21 -63.06 19.80 37.18
N VAL A 22 -63.97 20.00 36.23
CA VAL A 22 -63.74 19.70 34.80
C VAL A 22 -62.58 20.53 34.24
N ILE A 23 -62.52 21.83 34.54
CA ILE A 23 -61.40 22.69 34.13
C ILE A 23 -60.08 22.19 34.73
N SER A 24 -60.06 21.82 36.00
CA SER A 24 -58.86 21.31 36.67
C SER A 24 -58.35 20.01 36.05
N LEU A 25 -59.26 19.10 35.70
CA LEU A 25 -58.94 17.86 34.98
C LEU A 25 -58.41 18.12 33.57
N VAL A 26 -59.02 19.05 32.84
CA VAL A 26 -58.58 19.43 31.48
C VAL A 26 -57.20 20.11 31.51
N VAL A 27 -56.95 21.00 32.47
CA VAL A 27 -55.65 21.65 32.66
C VAL A 27 -54.57 20.63 33.06
N GLY A 28 -54.89 19.69 33.95
CA GLY A 28 -53.97 18.60 34.32
C GLY A 28 -53.62 17.70 33.13
N PHE A 29 -54.62 17.30 32.34
CA PHE A 29 -54.39 16.51 31.12
C PHE A 29 -53.56 17.27 30.08
N ALA A 30 -53.85 18.56 29.86
CA ALA A 30 -53.10 19.40 28.94
C ALA A 30 -51.65 19.64 29.42
N SER A 31 -51.45 19.83 30.73
CA SER A 31 -50.12 20.01 31.32
C SER A 31 -49.25 18.76 31.16
N ASN A 32 -49.80 17.57 31.42
CA ASN A 32 -49.11 16.31 31.18
C ASN A 32 -48.78 16.14 29.70
N ARG A 33 -49.75 16.42 28.81
CA ARG A 33 -49.54 16.32 27.35
C ARG A 33 -48.49 17.28 26.83
N VAL A 34 -48.43 18.51 27.35
CA VAL A 34 -47.37 19.48 27.01
C VAL A 34 -46.02 18.99 27.51
N THR A 35 -45.94 18.44 28.72
CA THR A 35 -44.70 17.88 29.27
C THR A 35 -44.20 16.70 28.43
N ASP A 36 -45.09 15.79 28.05
CA ASP A 36 -44.78 14.66 27.18
C ASP A 36 -44.32 15.15 25.80
N LEU A 37 -44.99 16.14 25.20
CA LEU A 37 -44.59 16.73 23.92
C LEU A 37 -43.21 17.38 23.99
N LEU A 38 -42.93 18.13 25.06
CA LEU A 38 -41.61 18.75 25.27
C LEU A 38 -40.53 17.68 25.47
N SER A 39 -40.81 16.62 26.22
CA SER A 39 -39.90 15.50 26.39
C SER A 39 -39.58 14.80 25.07
N GLY A 40 -40.61 14.55 24.24
CA GLY A 40 -40.45 13.95 22.91
C GLY A 40 -39.66 14.84 21.95
N GLN A 41 -39.91 16.15 21.94
CA GLN A 41 -39.13 17.10 21.15
C GLN A 41 -37.67 17.17 21.61
N GLY A 42 -37.43 17.10 22.93
CA GLY A 42 -36.10 17.01 23.53
C GLY A 42 -35.34 15.78 23.02
N GLN A 43 -35.96 14.60 23.08
CA GLN A 43 -35.35 13.36 22.58
C GLN A 43 -35.05 13.37 21.08
N VAL A 44 -35.95 13.95 20.26
CA VAL A 44 -35.71 14.06 18.81
C VAL A 44 -34.53 14.99 18.51
N THR A 45 -34.48 16.14 19.19
CA THR A 45 -33.38 17.09 19.05
C THR A 45 -32.06 16.46 19.50
N ALA A 46 -32.11 15.75 20.63
CA ALA A 46 -30.97 15.04 21.16
C ALA A 46 -30.46 13.95 20.19
N GLY A 47 -31.38 13.19 19.60
CA GLY A 47 -31.08 12.17 18.60
C GLY A 47 -30.46 12.74 17.32
N LYS A 48 -30.89 13.93 16.88
CA LYS A 48 -30.29 14.62 15.72
C LYS A 48 -28.89 15.15 16.04
N GLN A 49 -28.71 15.77 17.20
CA GLN A 49 -27.42 16.31 17.61
C GLN A 49 -26.37 15.19 17.76
N SER A 50 -26.72 14.11 18.46
CA SER A 50 -25.84 12.94 18.58
C SER A 50 -25.50 12.30 17.23
N TYR A 51 -26.43 12.30 16.26
CA TYR A 51 -26.14 11.86 14.89
C TYR A 51 -25.08 12.73 14.22
N TRP A 52 -25.24 14.06 14.24
CA TRP A 52 -24.25 14.97 13.66
C TRP A 52 -22.89 14.85 14.32
N LEU A 53 -22.85 14.71 15.65
CA LEU A 53 -21.61 14.45 16.39
C LEU A 53 -20.94 13.14 15.96
N SER A 54 -21.71 12.07 15.75
CA SER A 54 -21.16 10.80 15.25
C SER A 54 -20.64 10.93 13.81
N PHE A 55 -21.31 11.70 12.96
CA PHE A 55 -20.88 11.94 11.59
C PHE A 55 -19.58 12.74 11.53
N SER A 56 -19.49 13.82 12.32
CA SER A 56 -18.25 14.60 12.43
C SER A 56 -17.07 13.77 12.93
N GLY A 57 -17.29 12.78 13.79
CA GLY A 57 -16.21 11.85 14.19
C GLY A 57 -15.66 11.01 13.02
N ILE A 58 -16.50 10.65 12.04
CA ILE A 58 -16.04 9.99 10.80
C ILE A 58 -15.27 10.97 9.93
N GLU A 59 -15.73 12.21 9.76
CA GLU A 59 -15.01 13.23 8.97
C GLU A 59 -13.63 13.53 9.56
N ILE A 60 -13.54 13.67 10.88
CA ILE A 60 -12.26 13.86 11.59
C ILE A 60 -11.32 12.67 11.34
N ALA A 61 -11.85 11.45 11.39
CA ALA A 61 -11.07 10.25 11.10
C ALA A 61 -10.62 10.18 9.63
N ALA A 62 -11.48 10.58 8.70
CA ALA A 62 -11.25 10.52 7.25
C ALA A 62 -10.19 11.50 6.72
N ILE A 63 -9.71 12.45 7.53
CA ILE A 63 -8.53 13.27 7.20
C ILE A 63 -7.29 12.36 7.05
N ASN A 64 -7.28 11.19 7.69
CA ASN A 64 -6.30 10.12 7.46
C ASN A 64 -6.88 9.04 6.52
N ARG A 65 -6.02 8.33 5.79
CA ARG A 65 -6.44 7.09 5.09
C ARG A 65 -6.89 6.08 6.16
N PHE A 66 -8.10 5.54 6.04
CA PHE A 66 -8.71 4.69 7.08
C PHE A 66 -7.82 3.50 7.50
N ALA A 67 -7.14 2.84 6.55
CA ALA A 67 -6.22 1.74 6.83
C ALA A 67 -5.04 2.14 7.73
N GLY A 68 -4.55 3.38 7.62
CA GLY A 68 -3.44 3.91 8.41
C GLY A 68 -3.83 4.49 9.77
N ILE A 69 -5.12 4.42 10.15
CA ILE A 69 -5.56 4.89 11.45
C ILE A 69 -5.15 3.87 12.52
N ALA A 70 -4.44 4.34 13.56
CA ALA A 70 -4.09 3.51 14.69
C ALA A 70 -5.34 2.97 15.41
N ALA A 71 -5.32 1.69 15.77
CA ALA A 71 -6.40 1.08 16.52
C ALA A 71 -6.51 1.67 17.93
N GLY A 72 -7.72 1.57 18.49
CA GLY A 72 -8.04 2.08 19.81
C GLY A 72 -9.02 3.25 19.79
N THR A 73 -9.18 3.86 20.96
CA THR A 73 -10.26 4.80 21.25
C THR A 73 -9.73 6.22 21.39
N ASN A 74 -10.23 7.13 20.57
CA ASN A 74 -10.01 8.57 20.70
C ASN A 74 -11.30 9.26 21.14
N THR A 75 -11.21 10.13 22.16
CA THR A 75 -12.37 10.85 22.70
C THR A 75 -12.16 12.35 22.63
N TYR A 76 -13.16 13.05 22.09
CA TYR A 76 -13.19 14.50 21.98
C TYR A 76 -14.37 15.04 22.77
N SER A 77 -14.08 15.92 23.73
CA SER A 77 -15.09 16.55 24.57
C SER A 77 -15.48 17.91 24.00
N LEU A 78 -16.79 18.12 23.84
CA LEU A 78 -17.39 19.39 23.43
C LEU A 78 -18.29 19.89 24.56
N ASN A 79 -18.59 21.19 24.58
CA ASN A 79 -19.43 21.79 25.63
C ASN A 79 -20.78 21.07 25.83
N ASN A 80 -21.33 20.47 24.76
CA ASN A 80 -22.65 19.86 24.78
C ASN A 80 -22.64 18.37 24.37
N GLY A 81 -21.51 17.67 24.43
CA GLY A 81 -21.43 16.27 24.03
C GLY A 81 -20.04 15.70 23.89
N LEU A 82 -19.96 14.40 23.61
CA LEU A 82 -18.71 13.68 23.35
C LEU A 82 -18.76 13.03 21.96
N ILE A 83 -17.61 13.05 21.28
CA ILE A 83 -17.35 12.23 20.10
C ILE A 83 -16.32 11.18 20.52
N THR A 84 -16.59 9.90 20.27
CA THR A 84 -15.62 8.82 20.47
C THR A 84 -15.45 8.04 19.19
N VAL A 85 -14.21 7.90 18.72
CA VAL A 85 -13.87 7.13 17.52
C VAL A 85 -13.07 5.92 17.96
N ILE A 86 -13.53 4.73 17.59
CA ILE A 86 -12.87 3.45 17.89
C ILE A 86 -12.44 2.79 16.59
N GLY A 87 -11.14 2.58 16.43
CA GLY A 87 -10.56 1.74 15.38
C GLY A 87 -10.30 0.33 15.87
N GLU A 88 -10.71 -0.69 15.11
CA GLU A 88 -10.43 -2.11 15.40
C GLU A 88 -9.48 -2.69 14.35
N THR A 89 -8.39 -3.33 14.81
CA THR A 89 -7.41 -4.02 13.95
C THR A 89 -8.01 -5.25 13.29
N SER A 90 -7.63 -5.52 12.05
CA SER A 90 -7.90 -6.76 11.32
C SER A 90 -6.60 -7.41 10.87
N ALA A 91 -6.60 -8.72 10.66
CA ALA A 91 -5.46 -9.49 10.13
C ALA A 91 -5.15 -9.21 8.64
N ASP A 92 -5.66 -8.11 8.09
CA ASP A 92 -5.48 -7.70 6.70
C ASP A 92 -4.36 -6.64 6.68
N PRO A 93 -3.17 -6.95 6.15
CA PRO A 93 -2.02 -6.06 6.30
C PRO A 93 -2.10 -4.79 5.44
N PHE A 94 -1.59 -3.68 5.98
CA PHE A 94 -1.30 -2.42 5.30
C PHE A 94 0.08 -1.94 5.75
N ASN A 95 1.02 -1.75 4.82
CA ASN A 95 2.44 -1.50 5.11
C ASN A 95 3.02 -2.53 6.09
N GLY A 96 2.78 -3.83 5.85
CA GLY A 96 3.34 -4.92 6.65
C GLY A 96 2.70 -5.15 8.03
N ALA A 97 1.77 -4.28 8.46
CA ALA A 97 1.12 -4.38 9.76
C ALA A 97 -0.40 -4.55 9.64
N ASN A 98 -1.02 -5.19 10.63
CA ASN A 98 -2.47 -5.28 10.73
C ASN A 98 -3.11 -3.88 10.69
N ARG A 99 -4.05 -3.68 9.77
CA ARG A 99 -4.69 -2.37 9.55
C ARG A 99 -5.99 -2.21 10.34
N THR A 100 -6.45 -0.96 10.48
CA THR A 100 -7.78 -0.68 11.03
C THR A 100 -8.83 -0.82 9.93
N ASN A 101 -9.70 -1.83 10.04
CA ASN A 101 -10.76 -2.09 9.06
C ASN A 101 -12.13 -1.57 9.52
N VAL A 102 -12.33 -1.43 10.82
CA VAL A 102 -13.60 -0.95 11.37
C VAL A 102 -13.37 0.32 12.14
N ILE A 103 -14.16 1.33 11.81
CA ILE A 103 -14.21 2.58 12.58
C ILE A 103 -15.64 2.78 13.05
N THR A 104 -15.80 2.84 14.36
CA THR A 104 -17.08 3.20 14.98
C THR A 104 -16.97 4.58 15.60
N SER A 105 -17.68 5.55 15.04
CA SER A 105 -17.85 6.87 15.64
C SER A 105 -19.13 6.91 16.47
N THR A 106 -19.02 7.30 17.72
CA THR A 106 -20.12 7.46 18.67
C THR A 106 -20.25 8.93 19.05
N GLY A 107 -21.38 9.53 18.67
CA GLY A 107 -21.79 10.85 19.14
C GLY A 107 -22.73 10.69 20.32
N SER A 108 -22.44 11.35 21.43
CA SER A 108 -23.25 11.28 22.64
C SER A 108 -23.47 12.65 23.26
N ILE A 109 -24.66 12.83 23.82
CA ILE A 109 -25.07 13.94 24.68
C ILE A 109 -25.85 13.36 25.86
N ALA A 110 -26.28 14.17 26.82
CA ALA A 110 -26.95 13.70 28.04
C ALA A 110 -28.10 12.70 27.78
N ASP A 111 -28.94 12.98 26.78
CA ASP A 111 -30.18 12.21 26.52
C ASP A 111 -30.17 11.46 25.17
N GLY A 112 -29.00 11.31 24.52
CA GLY A 112 -28.94 10.71 23.18
C GLY A 112 -27.58 10.17 22.79
N VAL A 113 -27.57 8.98 22.20
CA VAL A 113 -26.36 8.33 21.65
C VAL A 113 -26.66 7.83 20.24
N ARG A 114 -25.77 8.13 19.29
CA ARG A 114 -25.80 7.59 17.93
C ARG A 114 -24.43 7.07 17.54
N LYS A 115 -24.43 5.99 16.78
CA LYS A 115 -23.21 5.33 16.30
C LYS A 115 -23.26 5.22 14.79
N ILE A 116 -22.15 5.53 14.14
CA ILE A 116 -21.91 5.25 12.73
C ILE A 116 -20.72 4.31 12.67
N LYS A 117 -20.90 3.18 11.99
CA LYS A 117 -19.85 2.20 11.73
C LYS A 117 -19.50 2.26 10.25
N TYR A 118 -18.23 2.45 9.96
CA TYR A 118 -17.67 2.21 8.64
C TYR A 118 -16.80 0.95 8.69
N THR A 119 -16.84 0.16 7.63
CA THR A 119 -16.01 -1.03 7.48
C THR A 119 -15.31 -0.93 6.13
N LEU A 120 -13.99 -0.82 6.16
CA LEU A 120 -13.14 -0.85 4.99
C LEU A 120 -13.18 -2.27 4.40
N GLY A 121 -13.34 -2.38 3.08
CA GLY A 121 -13.24 -3.66 2.36
C GLY A 121 -11.83 -4.24 2.41
N SER A 122 -11.66 -5.46 1.93
CA SER A 122 -10.34 -6.04 1.66
C SER A 122 -9.74 -5.49 0.37
N SER A 123 -8.41 -5.45 0.28
CA SER A 123 -7.74 -5.06 -0.97
C SER A 123 -7.95 -6.14 -2.03
N THR A 124 -8.02 -5.72 -3.29
CA THR A 124 -7.92 -6.63 -4.44
C THR A 124 -6.53 -6.63 -5.06
N GLU A 125 -5.72 -5.63 -4.70
CA GLU A 125 -4.34 -5.46 -5.16
C GLU A 125 -3.40 -5.52 -3.94
N TYR A 126 -2.28 -6.22 -4.09
CA TYR A 126 -1.30 -6.44 -3.04
C TYR A 126 0.11 -6.23 -3.59
N ALA A 127 1.01 -5.85 -2.70
CA ALA A 127 2.44 -5.82 -2.95
C ALA A 127 3.18 -6.63 -1.89
N LEU A 128 4.45 -6.94 -2.12
CA LEU A 128 5.32 -7.46 -1.06
C LEU A 128 5.87 -6.32 -0.21
N PHE A 129 5.74 -6.45 1.11
CA PHE A 129 6.37 -5.58 2.08
C PHE A 129 7.62 -6.23 2.68
N PHE A 130 8.73 -5.49 2.65
CA PHE A 130 10.02 -5.84 3.23
C PHE A 130 10.30 -4.93 4.41
N ASP A 131 10.69 -5.50 5.55
CA ASP A 131 10.90 -4.75 6.80
C ASP A 131 12.33 -4.18 6.97
N GLY A 132 13.23 -4.45 6.02
CA GLY A 132 14.65 -4.04 6.05
C GLY A 132 15.53 -4.91 6.95
N GLY A 133 14.93 -5.84 7.69
CA GLY A 133 15.61 -6.86 8.48
C GLY A 133 16.13 -8.00 7.61
N ALA A 134 16.87 -8.91 8.25
CA ALA A 134 17.31 -10.13 7.59
C ALA A 134 16.15 -11.13 7.48
N GLY A 135 16.02 -11.77 6.31
CA GLY A 135 15.09 -12.89 6.09
C GLY A 135 13.95 -12.59 5.12
N ASP A 136 13.75 -11.31 4.78
CA ASP A 136 12.77 -10.83 3.80
C ASP A 136 13.42 -10.80 2.41
N PHE A 137 13.11 -11.78 1.57
CA PHE A 137 13.62 -11.86 0.20
C PHE A 137 12.73 -12.71 -0.70
N VAL A 138 12.91 -12.58 -2.01
CA VAL A 138 12.26 -13.43 -3.01
C VAL A 138 13.32 -14.12 -3.86
N ASP A 139 13.30 -15.44 -3.91
CA ASP A 139 14.12 -16.21 -4.87
C ASP A 139 13.39 -16.29 -6.21
N ILE A 140 14.03 -15.74 -7.25
CA ILE A 140 13.58 -15.80 -8.64
C ILE A 140 14.61 -16.51 -9.53
N GLY A 141 15.58 -17.23 -8.95
CA GLY A 141 16.71 -17.86 -9.62
C GLY A 141 16.34 -18.87 -10.71
N THR A 142 15.09 -19.34 -10.74
CA THR A 142 14.58 -20.23 -11.80
C THR A 142 14.66 -19.61 -13.20
N ILE A 143 14.73 -18.28 -13.32
CA ILE A 143 14.87 -17.61 -14.63
C ILE A 143 16.30 -17.70 -15.20
N ASN A 144 17.28 -18.16 -14.42
CA ASN A 144 18.69 -18.10 -14.80
C ASN A 144 18.97 -18.73 -16.17
N SER A 145 18.38 -19.90 -16.45
CA SER A 145 18.55 -20.58 -17.76
C SER A 145 18.01 -19.79 -18.95
N LYS A 146 17.13 -18.82 -18.72
CA LYS A 146 16.61 -17.89 -19.73
C LYS A 146 17.36 -16.57 -19.76
N MET A 147 18.10 -16.22 -18.73
CA MET A 147 18.84 -14.95 -18.72
C MET A 147 20.34 -15.14 -18.95
N GLU A 148 20.84 -16.38 -18.96
CA GLU A 148 22.24 -16.70 -19.20
C GLU A 148 22.72 -16.18 -20.56
N MET A 149 23.88 -15.51 -20.55
CA MET A 149 24.46 -14.86 -21.72
C MET A 149 25.83 -15.46 -22.05
N GLU A 150 26.28 -15.29 -23.28
CA GLU A 150 27.63 -15.63 -23.72
C GLU A 150 28.18 -14.54 -24.62
N VAL A 151 29.51 -14.40 -24.61
CA VAL A 151 30.23 -13.42 -25.44
C VAL A 151 31.11 -14.17 -26.42
N ASP A 152 30.86 -14.00 -27.70
CA ASP A 152 31.69 -14.54 -28.78
C ASP A 152 32.06 -13.43 -29.78
N GLU A 153 33.36 -13.25 -30.03
CA GLU A 153 33.91 -12.18 -30.87
C GLU A 153 33.32 -10.77 -30.63
N GLY A 154 32.96 -10.48 -29.38
CA GLY A 154 32.36 -9.22 -28.95
C GLY A 154 30.84 -9.13 -29.15
N VAL A 155 30.19 -10.14 -29.71
CA VAL A 155 28.73 -10.24 -29.78
C VAL A 155 28.22 -10.89 -28.49
N ILE A 156 27.17 -10.31 -27.89
CA ILE A 156 26.54 -10.86 -26.68
C ILE A 156 25.21 -11.46 -27.05
N THR A 157 25.07 -12.75 -26.79
CA THR A 157 23.85 -13.51 -27.07
C THR A 157 23.39 -14.27 -25.85
N TYR A 158 22.12 -14.66 -25.83
CA TYR A 158 21.63 -15.61 -24.86
C TYR A 158 22.10 -17.02 -25.17
N VAL A 159 22.57 -17.76 -24.17
CA VAL A 159 22.90 -19.19 -24.30
C VAL A 159 21.67 -19.97 -24.77
N ASP A 160 20.51 -19.70 -24.15
CA ASP A 160 19.23 -20.23 -24.62
C ASP A 160 18.74 -19.46 -25.86
N GLY A 161 18.94 -20.06 -27.02
CA GLY A 161 18.38 -19.61 -28.30
C GLY A 161 19.31 -18.78 -29.19
N GLY A 162 20.46 -18.31 -28.68
CA GLY A 162 21.50 -17.63 -29.47
C GLY A 162 21.08 -16.26 -30.02
N THR A 163 20.01 -15.65 -29.52
CA THR A 163 19.56 -14.32 -29.93
C THR A 163 20.33 -13.23 -29.19
N GLN A 164 20.38 -12.02 -29.75
CA GLN A 164 20.97 -10.85 -29.10
C GLN A 164 20.45 -10.68 -27.66
N ALA A 165 21.38 -10.48 -26.72
CA ALA A 165 21.09 -10.45 -25.27
C ALA A 165 20.56 -9.09 -24.79
N ASP A 166 19.52 -8.58 -25.44
CA ASP A 166 18.81 -7.39 -24.97
C ASP A 166 17.92 -7.76 -23.78
N PHE A 167 17.85 -6.91 -22.76
CA PHE A 167 16.91 -7.11 -21.67
C PHE A 167 16.33 -5.82 -21.10
N SER A 168 15.20 -5.98 -20.42
CA SER A 168 14.63 -4.96 -19.56
C SER A 168 14.16 -5.56 -18.26
N ILE A 169 14.27 -4.79 -17.18
CA ILE A 169 13.76 -5.09 -15.85
C ILE A 169 12.83 -3.93 -15.49
N SER A 170 11.62 -4.22 -15.04
CA SER A 170 10.65 -3.24 -14.56
C SER A 170 10.15 -3.67 -13.19
N PHE A 171 9.91 -2.71 -12.31
CA PHE A 171 9.26 -2.94 -11.03
C PHE A 171 8.68 -1.64 -10.47
N TRP A 172 7.72 -1.77 -9.56
CA TRP A 172 7.22 -0.68 -8.74
C TRP A 172 7.74 -0.82 -7.32
N ILE A 173 8.15 0.30 -6.72
CA ILE A 173 8.67 0.33 -5.36
C ILE A 173 8.07 1.47 -4.56
N LYS A 174 7.90 1.26 -3.26
CA LYS A 174 7.55 2.28 -2.28
C LYS A 174 8.55 2.26 -1.13
N PRO A 175 9.64 3.05 -1.20
CA PRO A 175 10.75 2.94 -0.25
C PRO A 175 10.39 3.37 1.17
N ASP A 176 10.94 2.65 2.15
CA ASP A 176 10.95 3.02 3.56
C ASP A 176 12.40 3.14 4.09
N TYR A 177 13.01 4.30 3.83
CA TYR A 177 14.40 4.55 4.24
C TYR A 177 14.62 4.55 5.76
N ASN A 178 13.56 4.70 6.57
CA ASN A 178 13.70 4.68 8.03
C ASN A 178 13.97 3.28 8.56
N ASN A 179 13.42 2.26 7.90
CA ASN A 179 13.57 0.86 8.27
C ASN A 179 14.66 0.12 7.48
N MET A 180 15.22 0.74 6.44
CA MET A 180 16.42 0.22 5.76
C MET A 180 17.59 0.22 6.75
N ASN A 181 18.10 -0.96 7.13
CA ASN A 181 19.11 -1.07 8.19
C ASN A 181 20.50 -0.64 7.74
N GLU A 182 20.79 -0.79 6.45
CA GLU A 182 22.10 -0.52 5.85
C GLU A 182 22.06 0.76 5.01
N ASP A 183 23.22 1.23 4.55
CA ASP A 183 23.31 2.46 3.74
C ASP A 183 22.77 2.25 2.31
N TYR A 184 22.57 1.00 1.92
CA TYR A 184 22.06 0.55 0.65
C TYR A 184 20.98 -0.51 0.86
N GLY A 185 19.90 -0.43 0.08
CA GLY A 185 18.81 -1.40 0.07
C GLY A 185 18.60 -1.97 -1.33
N VAL A 186 18.89 -3.25 -1.49
CA VAL A 186 18.88 -3.98 -2.75
C VAL A 186 17.47 -4.40 -3.12
N ILE A 187 17.03 -3.97 -4.30
CA ILE A 187 15.70 -4.31 -4.83
C ILE A 187 15.77 -5.57 -5.66
N ILE A 188 16.78 -5.67 -6.54
CA ILE A 188 17.04 -6.86 -7.35
C ILE A 188 18.54 -7.09 -7.46
N ALA A 189 18.96 -8.33 -7.23
CA ALA A 189 20.33 -8.76 -7.38
C ALA A 189 20.39 -10.06 -8.19
N ALA A 190 21.13 -10.03 -9.29
CA ALA A 190 21.68 -11.19 -9.95
C ALA A 190 23.14 -11.29 -9.50
N ASN A 191 23.43 -12.01 -8.43
CA ASN A 191 24.80 -12.17 -7.96
C ASN A 191 25.02 -13.48 -7.20
N ASN A 192 26.27 -13.73 -6.85
CA ASN A 192 26.72 -14.79 -5.96
C ASN A 192 28.04 -14.33 -5.33
N CYS A 193 28.26 -14.70 -4.07
CA CYS A 193 29.55 -14.54 -3.43
C CYS A 193 29.81 -15.73 -2.50
N THR A 194 30.72 -16.62 -2.92
CA THR A 194 31.07 -17.81 -2.14
C THR A 194 32.20 -17.50 -1.16
N ASP A 195 33.26 -16.84 -1.62
CA ASP A 195 34.41 -16.42 -0.82
C ASP A 195 34.66 -14.91 -0.95
N ALA A 196 35.25 -14.30 0.08
CA ALA A 196 35.54 -12.87 0.10
C ALA A 196 36.51 -12.48 -1.04
N GLY A 197 36.10 -11.50 -1.86
CA GLY A 197 36.92 -10.93 -2.94
C GLY A 197 36.60 -11.45 -4.35
N ASP A 198 35.68 -12.39 -4.49
CA ASP A 198 35.12 -12.85 -5.77
C ASP A 198 33.58 -12.79 -5.71
N CYS A 199 33.07 -11.67 -5.19
CA CYS A 199 31.65 -11.36 -5.23
C CYS A 199 31.32 -10.78 -6.60
N ASN A 200 30.19 -11.19 -7.16
CA ASN A 200 29.67 -10.77 -8.47
C ASN A 200 30.42 -11.38 -9.64
N ASN A 201 29.86 -12.50 -10.10
CA ASN A 201 30.31 -13.20 -11.29
C ASN A 201 30.20 -12.31 -12.54
N GLU A 202 30.72 -12.80 -13.66
CA GLU A 202 30.75 -12.20 -14.99
C GLU A 202 29.35 -11.92 -15.63
N ARG A 203 28.26 -11.76 -14.85
CA ARG A 203 26.91 -11.29 -15.23
C ARG A 203 26.18 -10.54 -14.10
N GLY A 204 26.92 -10.10 -13.07
CA GLY A 204 26.34 -9.50 -11.88
C GLY A 204 25.55 -8.21 -12.17
N ILE A 205 24.32 -8.11 -11.68
CA ILE A 205 23.54 -6.86 -11.75
C ILE A 205 22.87 -6.68 -10.40
N ILE A 206 23.16 -5.57 -9.72
CA ILE A 206 22.54 -5.24 -8.43
C ILE A 206 21.95 -3.84 -8.56
N ILE A 207 20.63 -3.73 -8.43
CA ILE A 207 19.90 -2.45 -8.46
C ILE A 207 19.24 -2.25 -7.09
N GLY A 208 19.40 -1.06 -6.54
CA GLY A 208 18.90 -0.72 -5.22
C GLY A 208 18.85 0.78 -4.99
N LEU A 209 18.70 1.17 -3.72
CA LEU A 209 18.58 2.56 -3.30
C LEU A 209 19.58 2.91 -2.22
N LEU A 210 20.20 4.08 -2.35
CA LEU A 210 20.98 4.68 -1.29
C LEU A 210 20.07 5.28 -0.22
N LYS A 211 20.20 4.84 1.03
CA LYS A 211 19.40 5.32 2.16
C LYS A 211 19.52 6.82 2.39
N ALA A 212 20.75 7.35 2.29
CA ALA A 212 21.03 8.75 2.63
C ALA A 212 20.51 9.76 1.59
N SER A 213 20.54 9.41 0.31
CA SER A 213 20.16 10.31 -0.79
C SER A 213 18.82 9.96 -1.44
N GLY A 214 18.34 8.72 -1.28
CA GLY A 214 17.21 8.17 -2.02
C GLY A 214 17.49 7.94 -3.50
N PHE A 215 18.77 7.96 -3.92
CA PHE A 215 19.16 7.75 -5.31
C PHE A 215 19.11 6.28 -5.68
N LEU A 216 18.68 6.00 -6.90
CA LEU A 216 18.90 4.69 -7.51
C LEU A 216 20.40 4.50 -7.74
N ARG A 217 20.87 3.31 -7.41
CA ARG A 217 22.23 2.86 -7.69
C ARG A 217 22.17 1.54 -8.44
N ILE A 218 23.06 1.39 -9.40
CA ILE A 218 23.33 0.12 -10.06
C ILE A 218 24.80 -0.26 -9.88
N TRP A 219 25.03 -1.53 -9.59
CA TRP A 219 26.35 -2.13 -9.49
C TRP A 219 26.44 -3.33 -10.45
N HIS A 220 27.62 -3.47 -11.06
CA HIS A 220 28.02 -4.54 -11.97
C HIS A 220 29.29 -5.22 -11.40
N PRO A 221 29.85 -6.27 -12.01
CA PRO A 221 30.99 -7.02 -11.47
C PRO A 221 32.32 -6.24 -11.33
N SER A 222 32.33 -4.92 -11.56
CA SER A 222 33.50 -4.06 -11.37
C SER A 222 33.34 -3.20 -10.12
N SER A 223 34.42 -2.62 -9.60
CA SER A 223 34.37 -1.70 -8.46
C SER A 223 33.60 -0.38 -8.72
N ASN A 224 33.03 -0.18 -9.91
CA ASN A 224 32.37 1.06 -10.28
C ASN A 224 30.85 0.94 -10.14
N GLU A 225 30.31 1.72 -9.22
CA GLU A 225 28.87 1.93 -9.02
C GLU A 225 28.41 3.12 -9.85
N THR A 226 27.16 3.12 -10.32
CA THR A 226 26.54 4.28 -10.96
C THR A 226 25.35 4.75 -10.14
N ASP A 227 25.44 5.99 -9.64
CA ASP A 227 24.37 6.67 -8.94
C ASP A 227 23.59 7.57 -9.89
N PHE A 228 22.27 7.44 -9.85
CA PHE A 228 21.37 8.31 -10.58
C PHE A 228 20.82 9.38 -9.64
N ALA A 229 21.32 10.61 -9.80
CA ALA A 229 21.16 11.72 -8.85
C ALA A 229 19.76 12.37 -8.79
N THR A 230 18.70 11.55 -8.77
CA THR A 230 17.32 11.95 -8.49
C THR A 230 16.79 11.10 -7.36
N ALA A 231 16.36 11.75 -6.27
CA ALA A 231 15.83 11.06 -5.09
C ALA A 231 14.42 10.54 -5.34
N LEU A 232 14.17 9.28 -4.96
CA LEU A 232 12.83 8.72 -4.84
C LEU A 232 12.27 9.12 -3.47
N SER A 233 11.08 9.71 -3.45
CA SER A 233 10.42 10.07 -2.19
C SER A 233 10.00 8.82 -1.41
N ALA A 234 10.22 8.86 -0.09
CA ALA A 234 9.77 7.82 0.83
C ALA A 234 8.23 7.69 0.82
N ASP A 235 7.74 6.50 1.14
CA ASP A 235 6.30 6.17 1.27
C ASP A 235 5.44 6.62 0.07
N SER A 236 6.05 6.68 -1.12
CA SER A 236 5.39 6.97 -2.39
C SER A 236 5.77 5.93 -3.43
N TRP A 237 4.81 5.48 -4.22
CA TRP A 237 5.06 4.54 -5.31
C TRP A 237 5.86 5.20 -6.43
N HIS A 238 6.91 4.51 -6.89
CA HIS A 238 7.70 4.89 -8.05
C HIS A 238 7.83 3.69 -8.98
N HIS A 239 7.71 3.96 -10.28
CA HIS A 239 8.02 2.99 -11.33
C HIS A 239 9.49 3.12 -11.71
N VAL A 240 10.21 2.01 -11.71
CA VAL A 240 11.61 1.96 -12.13
C VAL A 240 11.73 0.95 -13.26
N ALA A 241 12.46 1.33 -14.30
CA ALA A 241 12.82 0.40 -15.35
C ALA A 241 14.29 0.58 -15.74
N TYR A 242 14.96 -0.54 -15.97
CA TYR A 242 16.30 -0.58 -16.53
C TYR A 242 16.26 -1.33 -17.85
N THR A 243 16.78 -0.73 -18.92
CA THR A 243 16.88 -1.38 -20.23
C THR A 243 18.33 -1.43 -20.66
N ARG A 244 18.71 -2.50 -21.35
CA ARG A 244 20.04 -2.63 -21.94
C ARG A 244 19.93 -3.33 -23.28
N SER A 245 20.57 -2.75 -24.29
CA SER A 245 20.74 -3.41 -25.57
C SER A 245 22.16 -3.92 -25.76
N ALA A 246 22.27 -5.14 -26.31
CA ALA A 246 23.51 -5.76 -26.76
C ALA A 246 23.81 -5.46 -28.25
N ALA A 247 22.99 -4.67 -28.93
CA ALA A 247 23.13 -4.38 -30.38
C ALA A 247 24.44 -3.69 -30.75
N ASN A 248 25.00 -2.88 -29.84
CA ASN A 248 26.24 -2.17 -30.09
C ASN A 248 27.28 -2.55 -29.03
N PRO A 249 28.14 -3.53 -29.33
CA PRO A 249 29.00 -4.09 -28.30
C PRO A 249 30.13 -3.16 -27.83
N ASN A 250 30.32 -2.02 -28.49
CA ASN A 250 31.27 -0.99 -28.08
C ASN A 250 30.59 0.17 -27.32
N LEU A 251 29.26 0.14 -27.19
CA LEU A 251 28.43 1.16 -26.55
C LEU A 251 27.35 0.44 -25.72
N GLY A 252 27.77 -0.46 -24.82
CA GLY A 252 26.84 -1.09 -23.89
C GLY A 252 26.21 -0.01 -23.03
N VAL A 253 25.07 0.53 -23.45
CA VAL A 253 24.37 1.59 -22.74
C VAL A 253 23.21 0.92 -22.00
N GLY A 254 23.36 0.78 -20.70
CA GLY A 254 22.21 0.56 -19.85
C GLY A 254 21.54 1.90 -19.57
N THR A 255 20.21 1.88 -19.52
CA THR A 255 19.41 3.08 -19.41
C THR A 255 18.43 2.91 -18.27
N MET A 256 18.52 3.81 -17.29
CA MET A 256 17.63 3.84 -16.14
C MET A 256 16.50 4.83 -16.40
N TYR A 257 15.28 4.42 -16.06
CA TYR A 257 14.07 5.22 -16.14
C TYR A 257 13.40 5.27 -14.77
N LEU A 258 12.85 6.44 -14.45
CA LEU A 258 12.06 6.68 -13.25
C LEU A 258 10.75 7.35 -13.67
N ASN A 259 9.63 6.74 -13.28
CA ASN A 259 8.28 7.26 -13.52
C ASN A 259 8.05 7.60 -15.01
N GLY A 260 8.42 6.68 -15.90
CA GLY A 260 8.25 6.85 -17.35
C GLY A 260 9.21 7.83 -18.02
N ALA A 261 10.17 8.42 -17.30
CA ALA A 261 11.13 9.37 -17.82
C ALA A 261 12.57 8.82 -17.79
N LEU A 262 13.38 9.19 -18.77
CA LEU A 262 14.81 8.88 -18.78
C LEU A 262 15.48 9.55 -17.57
N LEU A 263 16.11 8.74 -16.72
CA LEU A 263 16.83 9.20 -15.55
C LEU A 263 18.34 9.34 -15.85
N GLY A 264 18.91 8.39 -16.58
CA GLY A 264 20.30 8.43 -17.00
C GLY A 264 20.77 7.13 -17.64
N THR A 265 22.06 7.04 -17.89
CA THR A 265 22.69 5.86 -18.49
C THR A 265 23.93 5.44 -17.71
N ASP A 266 24.17 4.14 -17.66
CA ASP A 266 25.47 3.57 -17.32
C ASP A 266 26.09 2.93 -18.58
N ASN A 267 27.38 2.59 -18.49
CA ASN A 267 28.09 1.97 -19.61
C ASN A 267 28.74 0.65 -19.16
N PRO A 268 27.95 -0.42 -18.95
CA PRO A 268 28.50 -1.68 -18.48
C PRO A 268 29.44 -2.31 -19.52
N ASP A 269 30.56 -2.87 -19.05
CA ASP A 269 31.52 -3.55 -19.91
C ASP A 269 30.92 -4.87 -20.40
N ASN A 270 31.02 -5.08 -21.71
CA ASN A 270 30.51 -6.28 -22.35
C ASN A 270 31.20 -7.57 -21.88
N SER A 271 32.42 -7.50 -21.38
CA SER A 271 33.13 -8.63 -20.79
C SER A 271 32.46 -9.15 -19.51
N TRP A 272 31.57 -8.37 -18.89
CA TRP A 272 30.79 -8.73 -17.70
C TRP A 272 29.42 -9.35 -18.01
N PHE A 273 29.18 -9.87 -19.22
CA PHE A 273 27.92 -10.56 -19.54
C PHE A 273 28.18 -11.91 -20.22
N ARG A 274 28.90 -12.77 -19.51
CA ARG A 274 29.27 -14.12 -19.92
C ARG A 274 28.41 -15.15 -19.21
N SER A 275 28.71 -16.43 -19.44
CA SER A 275 27.98 -17.55 -18.82
C SER A 275 28.03 -17.36 -17.31
N ALA A 276 26.86 -17.53 -16.69
CA ALA A 276 26.74 -17.43 -15.24
C ALA A 276 27.71 -18.44 -14.61
N ALA A 277 28.58 -17.99 -13.71
CA ALA A 277 29.38 -18.92 -12.93
C ALA A 277 28.45 -19.87 -12.18
N SER A 278 28.93 -21.08 -11.88
CA SER A 278 28.16 -22.04 -11.09
C SER A 278 27.69 -21.38 -9.79
N GLY A 279 26.36 -21.29 -9.61
CA GLY A 279 25.75 -20.73 -8.41
C GLY A 279 25.30 -19.26 -8.51
N GLU A 280 25.27 -18.63 -9.68
CA GLU A 280 24.60 -17.33 -9.82
C GLU A 280 23.12 -17.40 -9.42
N THR A 281 22.70 -16.52 -8.52
CA THR A 281 21.35 -16.48 -7.99
C THR A 281 20.67 -15.18 -8.34
N TRP A 282 19.34 -15.20 -8.41
CA TRP A 282 18.53 -14.01 -8.59
C TRP A 282 17.62 -13.84 -7.38
N PHE A 283 17.78 -12.71 -6.70
CA PHE A 283 17.00 -12.35 -5.54
C PHE A 283 16.34 -10.98 -5.70
N LEU A 284 15.18 -10.83 -5.07
CA LEU A 284 14.58 -9.52 -4.80
C LEU A 284 14.69 -9.23 -3.31
N GLY A 285 14.91 -7.96 -2.97
CA GLY A 285 14.94 -7.46 -1.59
C GLY A 285 16.25 -7.68 -0.82
N THR A 286 17.25 -8.35 -1.41
CA THR A 286 18.55 -8.62 -0.79
C THR A 286 19.61 -8.91 -1.86
N GLU A 287 20.89 -8.80 -1.51
CA GLU A 287 22.00 -9.35 -2.28
C GLU A 287 22.69 -10.53 -1.59
N ILE A 288 23.57 -11.21 -2.33
CA ILE A 288 24.42 -12.27 -1.81
C ILE A 288 25.86 -11.78 -1.60
N ASP A 289 26.25 -11.78 -0.34
CA ASP A 289 27.53 -11.35 0.17
C ASP A 289 28.42 -12.54 0.55
N ALA A 290 29.68 -12.28 0.90
CA ALA A 290 30.66 -13.32 1.18
C ALA A 290 30.17 -14.39 2.17
N GLY A 291 30.41 -15.66 1.83
CA GLY A 291 29.89 -16.80 2.59
C GLY A 291 28.41 -17.10 2.32
N ASN A 292 27.87 -16.63 1.20
CA ASN A 292 26.46 -16.76 0.82
C ASN A 292 25.51 -16.10 1.85
N THR A 293 25.92 -14.95 2.37
CA THR A 293 25.18 -14.18 3.37
C THR A 293 24.21 -13.25 2.67
N LYS A 294 23.01 -13.06 3.24
CA LYS A 294 22.04 -12.08 2.75
C LYS A 294 22.18 -10.78 3.54
N SER A 295 22.35 -9.66 2.84
CA SER A 295 22.57 -8.33 3.40
C SER A 295 22.01 -7.26 2.46
N GLU A 296 22.25 -5.99 2.80
CA GLU A 296 21.77 -4.80 2.08
C GLU A 296 20.26 -4.87 1.84
N ASN A 297 19.53 -5.33 2.86
CA ASN A 297 18.12 -5.68 2.72
C ASN A 297 17.27 -4.42 2.46
N TYR A 298 16.41 -4.51 1.45
CA TYR A 298 15.48 -3.44 1.13
C TYR A 298 14.37 -3.33 2.19
N ALA A 299 13.87 -2.11 2.37
CA ALA A 299 12.72 -1.81 3.20
C ALA A 299 11.70 -1.00 2.40
N GLY A 300 10.43 -1.43 2.44
CA GLY A 300 9.34 -0.81 1.71
C GLY A 300 8.49 -1.82 0.94
N CYS A 301 7.64 -1.33 0.05
CA CYS A 301 6.85 -2.20 -0.84
C CYS A 301 7.58 -2.42 -2.17
N LEU A 302 7.41 -3.60 -2.76
CA LEU A 302 7.83 -3.99 -4.11
C LEU A 302 6.66 -4.67 -4.81
N ASP A 303 6.48 -4.36 -6.07
CA ASP A 303 5.36 -4.86 -6.85
C ASP A 303 5.70 -4.94 -8.35
N GLU A 304 4.88 -5.69 -9.10
CA GLU A 304 4.85 -5.66 -10.57
C GLU A 304 6.24 -5.88 -11.22
N VAL A 305 6.96 -6.91 -10.74
CA VAL A 305 8.32 -7.20 -11.18
C VAL A 305 8.29 -7.99 -12.48
N ALA A 306 8.85 -7.43 -13.55
CA ALA A 306 8.83 -8.06 -14.87
C ALA A 306 10.19 -7.97 -15.56
N ILE A 307 10.55 -9.04 -16.27
CA ILE A 307 11.82 -9.16 -17.00
C ILE A 307 11.55 -9.58 -18.44
N TRP A 308 12.13 -8.87 -19.40
CA TRP A 308 12.02 -9.16 -20.83
C TRP A 308 13.38 -9.46 -21.45
N ARG A 309 13.41 -10.34 -22.46
CA ARG A 309 14.49 -10.48 -23.45
C ARG A 309 14.34 -9.46 -24.58
N LYS A 310 14.13 -8.20 -24.20
CA LYS A 310 13.93 -7.07 -25.11
C LYS A 310 14.37 -5.81 -24.39
N ALA A 311 15.09 -4.94 -25.09
CA ALA A 311 15.27 -3.55 -24.67
C ALA A 311 13.96 -2.80 -24.98
N LEU A 312 13.17 -2.53 -23.96
CA LEU A 312 11.91 -1.79 -24.09
C LEU A 312 12.22 -0.36 -24.54
N ASP A 313 11.37 0.18 -25.40
CA ASP A 313 11.47 1.58 -25.81
C ASP A 313 10.79 2.52 -24.80
N LEU A 314 11.01 3.82 -24.95
CA LEU A 314 10.44 4.83 -24.04
C LEU A 314 8.90 4.79 -24.01
N ALA A 315 8.23 4.47 -25.11
CA ALA A 315 6.77 4.44 -25.15
C ALA A 315 6.22 3.23 -24.38
N GLU A 316 6.92 2.09 -24.45
CA GLU A 316 6.63 0.90 -23.65
C GLU A 316 6.84 1.19 -22.15
N ILE A 317 7.96 1.82 -21.77
CA ILE A 317 8.22 2.23 -20.38
C ILE A 317 7.18 3.24 -19.88
N GLN A 318 6.78 4.21 -20.71
CA GLN A 318 5.71 5.16 -20.37
C GLN A 318 4.36 4.46 -20.22
N THR A 319 4.09 3.42 -21.00
CA THR A 319 2.86 2.62 -20.87
C THR A 319 2.81 1.97 -19.48
N LEU A 320 3.88 1.28 -19.07
CA LEU A 320 3.96 0.68 -17.73
C LEU A 320 3.71 1.70 -16.61
N TYR A 321 4.31 2.89 -16.70
CA TYR A 321 4.11 3.94 -15.71
C TYR A 321 2.70 4.54 -15.72
N ILE A 322 2.16 4.90 -16.89
CA ILE A 322 0.89 5.60 -17.05
C ILE A 322 -0.29 4.70 -16.68
N GLN A 323 -0.22 3.41 -17.04
CA GLN A 323 -1.28 2.45 -16.71
C GLN A 323 -1.25 2.07 -15.22
N GLY A 324 -0.09 2.15 -14.56
CA GLY A 324 0.05 1.91 -13.12
C GLY A 324 0.25 0.43 -12.79
N GLN A 325 0.12 0.11 -11.50
CA GLN A 325 0.35 -1.24 -10.98
C GLN A 325 -0.70 -2.27 -11.40
N SER A 326 -1.90 -1.83 -11.78
CA SER A 326 -2.98 -2.73 -12.21
C SER A 326 -2.94 -3.08 -13.70
N PHE A 327 -1.84 -2.79 -14.37
CA PHE A 327 -1.70 -3.03 -15.80
C PHE A 327 -1.40 -4.50 -16.08
N ASP A 328 -2.24 -5.15 -16.90
CA ASP A 328 -2.04 -6.54 -17.29
C ASP A 328 -0.86 -6.69 -18.29
N ILE A 329 0.35 -6.80 -17.75
CA ILE A 329 1.59 -7.01 -18.49
C ILE A 329 1.55 -8.31 -19.29
N ALA A 330 1.00 -9.38 -18.72
CA ALA A 330 0.94 -10.69 -19.35
C ALA A 330 0.11 -10.65 -20.66
N THR A 331 -1.00 -9.94 -20.68
CA THR A 331 -1.84 -9.82 -21.86
C THR A 331 -1.30 -8.80 -22.87
N HIS A 332 -0.77 -7.66 -22.39
CA HIS A 332 -0.47 -6.52 -23.26
C HIS A 332 1.00 -6.35 -23.64
N MET A 333 1.93 -6.98 -22.90
CA MET A 333 3.38 -6.86 -23.09
C MET A 333 4.11 -8.22 -23.01
N SER A 334 3.47 -9.32 -23.41
CA SER A 334 4.05 -10.69 -23.37
C SER A 334 5.16 -10.96 -24.38
N THR A 335 5.38 -10.10 -25.38
CA THR A 335 6.41 -10.35 -26.38
C THR A 335 7.79 -10.31 -25.75
N ASN A 336 8.53 -11.43 -25.82
CA ASN A 336 9.82 -11.64 -25.17
C ASN A 336 9.79 -11.46 -23.63
N LEU A 337 8.61 -11.51 -23.00
CA LEU A 337 8.49 -11.53 -21.54
C LEU A 337 9.03 -12.87 -21.02
N VAL A 338 9.96 -12.82 -20.08
CA VAL A 338 10.59 -14.00 -19.46
C VAL A 338 9.80 -14.44 -18.25
N ALA A 339 9.55 -13.51 -17.35
CA ALA A 339 8.81 -13.73 -16.11
C ALA A 339 8.18 -12.42 -15.67
N TYR A 340 7.05 -12.54 -14.97
CA TYR A 340 6.31 -11.43 -14.39
C TYR A 340 5.68 -11.88 -13.08
N TRP A 341 5.93 -11.15 -12.00
CA TRP A 341 5.35 -11.39 -10.68
C TRP A 341 4.58 -10.14 -10.25
N ASP A 342 3.26 -10.27 -10.21
CA ASP A 342 2.29 -9.24 -9.78
C ASP A 342 2.22 -9.09 -8.27
N PHE A 343 2.76 -10.05 -7.52
CA PHE A 343 2.68 -10.13 -6.06
C PHE A 343 1.30 -9.87 -5.46
N ASP A 344 0.24 -10.17 -6.21
CA ASP A 344 -1.16 -10.04 -5.82
C ASP A 344 -1.57 -11.21 -4.92
N ASN A 345 -0.94 -11.28 -3.75
CA ASN A 345 -1.08 -12.35 -2.76
C ASN A 345 -0.61 -13.74 -3.28
N SER A 346 0.30 -13.75 -4.25
CA SER A 346 0.93 -14.96 -4.76
C SER A 346 2.38 -14.72 -5.22
N GLY A 347 3.18 -15.77 -5.29
CA GLY A 347 4.52 -15.73 -5.92
C GLY A 347 4.50 -16.30 -7.34
N ASN A 348 3.32 -16.45 -7.94
CA ASN A 348 3.18 -17.10 -9.24
C ASN A 348 3.75 -16.22 -10.35
N ASP A 349 4.25 -16.87 -11.40
CA ASP A 349 4.66 -16.18 -12.62
C ASP A 349 3.45 -15.93 -13.54
N GLY A 350 3.00 -14.68 -13.59
CA GLY A 350 1.91 -14.18 -14.43
C GLY A 350 2.22 -14.22 -15.92
N SER A 351 3.49 -14.34 -16.33
CA SER A 351 3.86 -14.47 -17.75
C SER A 351 3.42 -15.81 -18.39
N SER A 352 2.98 -16.77 -17.56
CA SER A 352 2.64 -18.15 -17.97
C SER A 352 3.84 -18.98 -18.46
N ASN A 353 5.07 -18.55 -18.19
CA ASN A 353 6.29 -19.29 -18.56
C ASN A 353 6.76 -20.30 -17.49
N GLY A 354 6.17 -20.24 -16.29
CA GLY A 354 6.36 -21.25 -15.24
C GLY A 354 7.51 -20.96 -14.28
N PHE A 355 7.93 -19.70 -14.16
CA PHE A 355 9.01 -19.29 -13.25
C PHE A 355 8.48 -18.75 -11.92
N ALA A 356 7.67 -19.55 -11.22
CA ALA A 356 7.15 -19.15 -9.91
C ALA A 356 8.29 -18.80 -8.93
N SER A 357 8.12 -17.71 -8.20
CA SER A 357 9.08 -17.23 -7.21
C SER A 357 8.87 -17.90 -5.85
N THR A 358 9.89 -17.85 -5.00
CA THR A 358 9.79 -18.27 -3.59
C THR A 358 9.95 -17.07 -2.67
N VAL A 359 8.86 -16.64 -2.04
CA VAL A 359 8.86 -15.54 -1.07
C VAL A 359 9.21 -16.07 0.32
N SER A 360 10.18 -15.42 0.97
CA SER A 360 10.60 -15.70 2.35
C SER A 360 10.50 -14.41 3.16
N GLY A 361 9.88 -14.49 4.35
CA GLY A 361 9.81 -13.38 5.33
C GLY A 361 8.84 -12.25 4.95
N ALA A 362 8.95 -11.73 3.73
CA ALA A 362 8.17 -10.62 3.21
C ALA A 362 6.64 -10.90 3.26
N ILE A 363 5.87 -9.85 3.53
CA ILE A 363 4.43 -9.95 3.80
C ILE A 363 3.64 -9.34 2.64
N TYR A 364 2.63 -10.05 2.13
CA TYR A 364 1.66 -9.47 1.22
C TYR A 364 0.83 -8.39 1.92
N THR A 365 0.86 -7.16 1.39
CA THR A 365 0.16 -6.00 1.93
C THR A 365 -0.73 -5.36 0.87
N GLY A 366 -1.97 -5.02 1.24
CA GLY A 366 -2.83 -4.24 0.35
C GLY A 366 -2.43 -2.75 0.32
N TYR A 367 -2.74 -2.03 -0.76
CA TYR A 367 -2.37 -0.61 -0.92
C TYR A 367 -3.49 0.32 -1.40
#